data_AF-A0A6B9ZAD0-F1
#
_entry.id   AF-A0A6B9ZAD0-F1
#
_cell.length_a   1.000
_cell.length_b   1.000
_cell.length_c   1.000
_cell.angle_alpha   90.00
_cell.angle_beta   90.00
_cell.angle_gamma   90.00
#
_symmetry.space_group_name_H-M   'P 1'
#
loop_
_entity.id
_entity.type
_entity.pdbx_description
1 polymer ?
#
loop_
_entity_poly.entity_id
_entity_poly.type
_entity_poly.pdbx_seq_one_letter_code
_entity_poly.pdbx_strand_id
1 'polypeptide(L)'
;MEGFKYVMATLGSFIVVVFLLALLFIPGQDDLTTHNIIEINSPVDGGKAFIHFKNWGISADHQRVFISGKKNEKFVPDESADYIYNGLDAVYYKQRKDTLFIYCAIVSAVPVHYSGGITVVQTGLGDAEMMDLYKDNNYLKKGLRVSQ
;
A
#
# COMPACT_ATOMS: atom_id res chain seq x y z
N MET A 1 -47.15 -20.71 29.72
CA MET A 1 -46.10 -19.72 30.04
C MET A 1 -44.77 -20.00 29.34
N GLU A 2 -44.51 -21.21 28.85
CA GLU A 2 -43.25 -21.54 28.15
C GLU A 2 -43.16 -20.98 26.72
N GLY A 3 -44.27 -21.01 25.96
CA GLY A 3 -44.28 -20.46 24.59
C GLY A 3 -43.89 -18.97 24.52
N PHE A 4 -44.23 -18.18 25.54
CA PHE A 4 -43.83 -16.78 25.63
C PHE A 4 -42.31 -16.59 25.80
N LYS A 5 -41.65 -17.50 26.52
CA LYS A 5 -40.19 -17.46 26.71
C LYS A 5 -39.43 -17.72 25.40
N TYR A 6 -39.90 -18.68 24.61
CA TYR A 6 -39.30 -18.99 23.31
C TYR A 6 -39.47 -17.86 22.31
N VAL A 7 -40.64 -17.22 22.27
CA VAL A 7 -40.90 -16.05 21.41
C VAL A 7 -40.01 -14.86 21.78
N MET A 8 -39.78 -14.62 23.08
CA MET A 8 -38.87 -13.56 23.52
C MET A 8 -37.40 -13.88 23.21
N ALA A 9 -36.99 -15.15 23.33
CA ALA A 9 -35.63 -15.58 23.00
C ALA A 9 -35.34 -15.46 21.49
N THR A 10 -36.29 -15.83 20.62
CA THR A 10 -36.12 -15.67 19.17
C THR A 10 -36.07 -14.21 18.75
N LEU A 11 -36.94 -13.35 19.30
CA LEU A 11 -36.90 -11.90 19.08
C LEU A 11 -35.58 -11.29 19.52
N GLY A 12 -35.08 -11.67 20.71
CA GLY A 12 -33.79 -11.21 21.21
C GLY A 12 -32.64 -11.61 20.26
N SER A 13 -32.61 -12.86 19.79
CA SER A 13 -31.59 -13.31 18.84
C SER A 13 -31.68 -12.56 17.51
N PHE A 14 -32.89 -12.27 17.03
CA PHE A 14 -33.11 -11.55 15.78
C PHE A 14 -32.60 -10.11 15.88
N ILE A 15 -32.82 -9.43 17.02
CA ILE A 15 -32.30 -8.09 17.28
C ILE A 15 -30.77 -8.09 17.27
N VAL A 16 -30.12 -9.09 17.87
CA VAL A 16 -28.65 -9.21 17.86
C VAL A 16 -28.12 -9.42 16.44
N VAL A 17 -28.76 -10.28 15.64
CA VAL A 17 -28.35 -10.53 14.25
C VAL A 17 -28.55 -9.29 13.38
N VAL A 18 -29.67 -8.59 13.52
CA VAL A 18 -29.92 -7.33 12.81
C VAL A 18 -28.93 -6.25 13.22
N PHE A 19 -28.59 -6.16 14.51
CA PHE A 19 -27.57 -5.23 14.99
C PHE A 19 -26.19 -5.55 14.40
N LEU A 20 -25.78 -6.83 14.39
CA LEU A 20 -24.53 -7.27 13.76
C LEU A 20 -24.49 -6.99 12.25
N LEU A 21 -25.61 -7.20 11.54
CA LEU A 21 -25.71 -6.85 10.12
C LEU A 21 -25.67 -5.34 9.90
N ALA A 22 -26.29 -4.54 10.77
CA ALA A 22 -26.24 -3.09 10.69
C ALA A 22 -24.82 -2.53 10.90
N LEU A 23 -23.99 -3.19 11.72
CA LEU A 23 -22.57 -2.85 11.86
C LEU A 23 -21.79 -2.98 10.53
N LEU A 24 -22.23 -3.84 9.61
CA LEU A 24 -21.60 -3.96 8.27
C LEU A 24 -21.92 -2.77 7.36
N PHE A 25 -22.97 -2.00 7.64
CA PHE A 25 -23.41 -0.86 6.83
C PHE A 25 -23.05 0.50 7.43
N ILE A 26 -22.31 0.54 8.56
CA ILE A 26 -21.83 1.82 9.12
C ILE A 26 -20.77 2.40 8.17
N PRO A 27 -21.00 3.59 7.58
CA PRO A 27 -20.00 4.24 6.76
C PRO A 27 -18.87 4.74 7.65
N GLY A 28 -17.68 4.17 7.46
CA GLY A 28 -16.48 4.39 8.27
C GLY A 28 -15.32 3.44 7.93
N GLN A 29 -15.48 2.53 6.96
CA GLN A 29 -14.41 1.63 6.51
C GLN A 29 -13.21 2.34 5.86
N ASP A 30 -13.34 3.61 5.50
CA ASP A 30 -12.21 4.41 4.99
C ASP A 30 -11.17 4.68 6.09
N ASP A 31 -11.56 4.64 7.37
CA ASP A 31 -10.64 4.86 8.52
C ASP A 31 -9.67 3.68 8.73
N LEU A 32 -9.94 2.54 8.07
CA LEU A 32 -9.07 1.36 8.06
C LEU A 32 -8.16 1.30 6.83
N THR A 33 -8.19 2.33 5.96
CA THR A 33 -7.36 2.40 4.76
C THR A 33 -6.38 3.56 4.86
N THR A 34 -5.11 3.24 5.08
CA THR A 34 -4.05 4.25 5.03
C THR A 34 -3.54 4.39 3.60
N HIS A 35 -3.42 5.63 3.14
CA HIS A 35 -2.90 5.92 1.82
C HIS A 35 -1.94 7.12 1.86
N ASN A 36 -0.86 7.05 1.09
CA ASN A 36 0.16 8.07 1.03
C ASN A 36 0.67 8.22 -0.40
N ILE A 37 0.98 9.47 -0.81
CA ILE A 37 1.57 9.76 -2.11
C ILE A 37 2.82 10.61 -1.88
N ILE A 38 3.95 10.08 -2.33
CA ILE A 38 5.24 10.77 -2.28
C ILE A 38 5.57 11.22 -3.71
N GLU A 39 5.63 12.54 -3.91
CA GLU A 39 6.07 13.13 -5.17
C GLU A 39 7.60 13.19 -5.23
N ILE A 40 8.17 12.61 -6.27
CA ILE A 40 9.61 12.64 -6.58
C ILE A 40 9.79 13.55 -7.78
N ASN A 41 10.59 14.60 -7.59
CA ASN A 41 10.90 15.59 -8.63
C ASN A 41 12.34 15.40 -9.12
N SER A 42 12.50 15.30 -10.42
CA SER A 42 13.79 15.31 -11.09
C SER A 42 14.46 16.68 -10.92
N PRO A 43 15.70 16.73 -10.41
CA PRO A 43 16.43 17.98 -10.26
C PRO A 43 17.00 18.51 -11.59
N VAL A 44 17.02 17.70 -12.66
CA VAL A 44 17.66 18.07 -13.93
C VAL A 44 16.66 18.62 -14.93
N ASP A 45 15.52 17.94 -15.12
CA ASP A 45 14.55 18.25 -16.18
C ASP A 45 13.13 18.55 -15.67
N GLY A 46 12.91 18.50 -14.35
CA GLY A 46 11.59 18.70 -13.75
C GLY A 46 10.60 17.55 -14.00
N GLY A 47 11.07 16.43 -14.57
CA GLY A 47 10.32 15.18 -14.68
C GLY A 47 9.84 14.69 -13.31
N LYS A 48 8.70 14.01 -13.29
CA LYS A 48 8.06 13.56 -12.04
C LYS A 48 7.81 12.06 -12.03
N ALA A 49 7.85 11.51 -10.83
CA ALA A 49 7.31 10.21 -10.50
C ALA A 49 6.58 10.29 -9.15
N PHE A 50 5.59 9.44 -8.97
CA PHE A 50 4.78 9.40 -7.75
C PHE A 50 4.85 7.99 -7.18
N ILE A 51 5.27 7.89 -5.92
CA ILE A 51 5.23 6.64 -5.17
C ILE A 51 3.94 6.65 -4.37
N HIS A 52 3.06 5.71 -4.67
CA HIS A 52 1.79 5.52 -3.99
C HIS A 52 1.92 4.35 -3.02
N PHE A 53 1.47 4.56 -1.80
CA PHE A 53 1.33 3.53 -0.79
C PHE A 53 -0.15 3.42 -0.41
N LYS A 54 -0.66 2.19 -0.37
CA LYS A 54 -2.00 1.88 0.11
C LYS A 54 -1.93 0.65 1.01
N ASN A 55 -2.47 0.78 2.21
CA ASN A 55 -2.68 -0.31 3.14
C ASN A 55 -4.17 -0.39 3.49
N TRP A 56 -4.77 -1.57 3.43
CA TRP A 56 -6.18 -1.80 3.71
C TRP A 56 -6.43 -3.18 4.33
N GLY A 57 -7.68 -3.40 4.76
CA GLY A 57 -8.09 -4.61 5.47
C GLY A 57 -8.10 -4.38 6.98
N ILE A 58 -8.98 -5.11 7.68
CA ILE A 58 -9.21 -4.93 9.12
C ILE A 58 -7.92 -5.18 9.92
N SER A 59 -7.09 -6.13 9.47
CA SER A 59 -5.78 -6.44 10.06
C SER A 59 -4.61 -5.76 9.37
N ALA A 60 -4.85 -4.81 8.43
CA ALA A 60 -3.80 -4.18 7.61
C ALA A 60 -2.93 -5.23 6.88
N ASP A 61 -3.55 -6.32 6.42
CA ASP A 61 -2.92 -7.47 5.78
C ASP A 61 -2.76 -7.28 4.27
N HIS A 62 -3.34 -6.22 3.70
CA HIS A 62 -3.20 -5.88 2.30
C HIS A 62 -2.41 -4.59 2.15
N GLN A 63 -1.18 -4.71 1.68
CA GLN A 63 -0.33 -3.59 1.33
C GLN A 63 0.01 -3.62 -0.16
N ARG A 64 0.01 -2.41 -0.75
CA ARG A 64 0.45 -2.18 -2.12
C ARG A 64 1.26 -0.90 -2.19
N VAL A 65 2.39 -1.00 -2.87
CA VAL A 65 3.17 0.14 -3.33
C VAL A 65 3.13 0.15 -4.85
N PHE A 66 2.92 1.31 -5.47
CA PHE A 66 3.10 1.42 -6.91
C PHE A 66 3.72 2.76 -7.30
N ILE A 67 4.48 2.76 -8.39
CA ILE A 67 5.18 3.93 -8.90
C ILE A 67 4.59 4.29 -10.24
N SER A 68 4.07 5.51 -10.34
CA SER A 68 3.40 6.01 -11.54
C SER A 68 4.04 7.30 -12.04
N GLY A 69 3.86 7.59 -13.33
CA GLY A 69 4.23 8.87 -13.92
C GLY A 69 3.26 10.01 -13.62
N LYS A 70 2.09 9.70 -13.05
CA LYS A 70 1.00 10.66 -12.81
C LYS A 70 0.46 10.53 -11.39
N LYS A 71 0.05 11.65 -10.79
CA LYS A 71 -0.64 11.63 -9.49
C LYS A 71 -1.98 10.90 -9.65
N ASN A 72 -2.10 9.74 -9.03
CA ASN A 72 -3.30 8.89 -9.05
C ASN A 72 -3.98 8.89 -7.68
N GLU A 73 -4.92 9.81 -7.49
CA GLU A 73 -5.65 9.95 -6.21
C GLU A 73 -6.66 8.83 -5.95
N LYS A 74 -6.92 7.96 -6.95
CA LYS A 74 -7.79 6.80 -6.78
C LYS A 74 -7.06 5.59 -6.19
N PHE A 75 -5.73 5.63 -6.11
CA PHE A 75 -4.90 4.52 -5.60
C PHE A 75 -5.16 3.17 -6.30
N VAL A 76 -5.46 3.21 -7.61
CA VAL A 76 -5.67 2.03 -8.46
C VAL A 76 -4.56 1.99 -9.52
N PRO A 77 -3.61 1.06 -9.44
CA PRO A 77 -2.50 1.02 -10.39
C PRO A 77 -2.96 0.55 -11.77
N ASP A 78 -2.23 0.95 -12.80
CA ASP A 78 -2.33 0.45 -14.17
C ASP A 78 -1.16 -0.50 -14.47
N GLU A 79 -1.45 -1.79 -14.68
CA GLU A 79 -0.41 -2.81 -14.93
C GLU A 79 0.46 -2.52 -16.15
N SER A 80 -0.05 -1.76 -17.12
CA SER A 80 0.69 -1.40 -18.33
C SER A 80 1.57 -0.16 -18.15
N ALA A 81 1.29 0.69 -17.16
CA ALA A 81 1.89 2.01 -17.01
C ALA A 81 2.61 2.23 -15.67
N ASP A 82 2.37 1.39 -14.66
CA ASP A 82 2.89 1.54 -13.31
C ASP A 82 3.77 0.36 -12.89
N TYR A 83 4.78 0.63 -12.06
CA TYR A 83 5.48 -0.43 -11.34
C TYR A 83 4.66 -0.80 -10.12
N ILE A 84 4.34 -2.08 -9.93
CA ILE A 84 3.43 -2.55 -8.89
C ILE A 84 4.14 -3.56 -8.00
N TYR A 85 4.19 -3.25 -6.71
CA TYR A 85 4.74 -4.11 -5.67
C TYR A 85 3.59 -4.48 -4.74
N ASN A 86 3.23 -5.76 -4.74
CA ASN A 86 2.21 -6.30 -3.86
C ASN A 86 2.88 -7.05 -2.71
N GLY A 87 2.27 -6.97 -1.52
CA GLY A 87 2.74 -7.68 -0.35
C GLY A 87 3.11 -6.74 0.79
N LEU A 88 3.35 -7.36 1.95
CA LEU A 88 3.63 -6.67 3.20
C LEU A 88 5.10 -6.21 3.32
N ASP A 89 5.96 -6.69 2.42
CA ASP A 89 7.37 -6.29 2.42
C ASP A 89 7.52 -4.80 2.16
N ALA A 90 8.41 -4.18 2.92
CA ALA A 90 8.73 -2.77 2.75
C ALA A 90 9.43 -2.54 1.40
N VAL A 91 9.06 -1.46 0.72
CA VAL A 91 9.78 -0.99 -0.46
C VAL A 91 10.65 0.19 -0.04
N TYR A 92 11.96 0.05 -0.21
CA TYR A 92 12.92 1.09 0.09
C TYR A 92 13.32 1.80 -1.19
N TYR A 93 13.59 3.10 -1.09
CA TYR A 93 13.95 3.90 -2.25
C TYR A 93 14.98 4.97 -1.94
N LYS A 94 15.71 5.38 -2.98
CA LYS A 94 16.49 6.62 -2.99
C LYS A 94 16.49 7.22 -4.38
N GLN A 95 16.53 8.54 -4.46
CA GLN A 95 16.71 9.23 -5.72
C GLN A 95 18.17 9.64 -5.89
N ARG A 96 18.71 9.48 -7.10
CA ARG A 96 19.94 10.14 -7.53
C ARG A 96 19.71 10.71 -8.92
N LYS A 97 19.77 12.05 -9.05
CA LYS A 97 19.44 12.76 -10.30
C LYS A 97 18.05 12.32 -10.80
N ASP A 98 17.98 11.82 -12.02
CA ASP A 98 16.73 11.48 -12.71
C ASP A 98 16.44 9.98 -12.63
N THR A 99 17.07 9.31 -11.66
CA THR A 99 16.90 7.89 -11.40
C THR A 99 16.41 7.66 -9.98
N LEU A 100 15.28 6.98 -9.89
CA LEU A 100 14.71 6.45 -8.67
C LEU A 100 15.13 4.99 -8.52
N PHE A 101 15.96 4.72 -7.52
CA PHE A 101 16.40 3.37 -7.18
C PHE A 101 15.44 2.78 -6.18
N ILE A 102 14.90 1.61 -6.49
CA ILE A 102 13.98 0.84 -5.67
C ILE A 102 14.67 -0.44 -5.22
N TYR A 103 14.56 -0.72 -3.93
CA TYR A 103 15.09 -1.91 -3.27
C TYR A 103 13.92 -2.64 -2.60
N CYS A 104 13.70 -3.89 -2.98
CA CYS A 104 12.52 -4.65 -2.60
C CYS A 104 12.82 -6.14 -2.57
N ALA A 105 12.02 -6.92 -1.84
CA ALA A 105 12.15 -8.38 -1.82
C ALA A 105 11.77 -8.99 -3.18
N ILE A 106 10.67 -8.52 -3.76
CA ILE A 106 10.16 -8.97 -5.07
C ILE A 106 10.08 -7.77 -6.01
N VAL A 107 10.77 -7.88 -7.15
CA VAL A 107 10.74 -6.85 -8.20
C VAL A 107 9.40 -6.85 -8.94
N SER A 108 8.93 -5.65 -9.27
CA SER A 108 7.78 -5.46 -10.17
C SER A 108 8.16 -5.80 -11.61
N ALA A 109 7.18 -6.26 -12.38
CA ALA A 109 7.25 -6.22 -13.83
C ALA A 109 7.52 -4.78 -14.31
N VAL A 110 8.28 -4.65 -15.40
CA VAL A 110 8.56 -3.34 -16.00
C VAL A 110 7.36 -2.96 -16.88
N PRO A 111 6.64 -1.86 -16.59
CA PRO A 111 5.52 -1.40 -17.39
C PRO A 111 5.94 -1.00 -18.81
N VAL A 112 5.13 -1.38 -19.80
CA VAL A 112 5.39 -1.14 -21.22
C VAL A 112 5.18 0.34 -21.59
N HIS A 113 4.30 1.03 -20.88
CA HIS A 113 3.85 2.38 -21.18
C HIS A 113 4.09 3.35 -20.02
N TYR A 114 5.19 3.15 -19.29
CA TYR A 114 5.58 4.06 -18.22
C TYR A 114 5.69 5.50 -18.73
N SER A 115 4.92 6.41 -18.11
CA SER A 115 4.86 7.81 -18.53
C SER A 115 5.62 8.77 -17.61
N GLY A 116 6.37 8.26 -16.63
CA GLY A 116 7.08 9.11 -15.67
C GLY A 116 8.37 9.69 -16.25
N GLY A 117 8.69 10.93 -15.87
CA GLY A 117 9.92 11.59 -16.30
C GLY A 117 11.18 11.12 -15.55
N ILE A 118 11.03 10.22 -14.58
CA ILE A 118 12.13 9.69 -13.76
C ILE A 118 12.31 8.21 -14.10
N THR A 119 13.54 7.83 -14.42
CA THR A 119 13.92 6.43 -14.67
C THR A 119 13.81 5.64 -13.38
N VAL A 120 13.16 4.47 -13.43
CA VAL A 120 13.04 3.58 -12.26
C VAL A 120 13.97 2.40 -12.46
N VAL A 121 14.83 2.15 -11.47
CA VAL A 121 15.73 0.99 -11.43
C VAL A 121 15.41 0.18 -10.19
N GLN A 122 15.10 -1.09 -10.37
CA GLN A 122 14.72 -2.00 -9.29
C GLN A 122 15.87 -2.95 -8.97
N THR A 123 16.06 -3.24 -7.69
CA THR A 123 16.99 -4.26 -7.21
C THR A 123 16.25 -5.17 -6.25
N GLY A 124 16.15 -6.44 -6.63
CA GLY A 124 15.68 -7.50 -5.74
C GLY A 124 16.73 -7.77 -4.66
N LEU A 125 16.30 -7.79 -3.40
CA LEU A 125 17.12 -8.09 -2.24
C LEU A 125 16.70 -9.44 -1.65
N GLY A 126 17.66 -10.23 -1.22
CA GLY A 126 17.39 -11.46 -0.47
C GLY A 126 16.96 -11.16 0.97
N ASP A 127 16.40 -12.16 1.66
CA ASP A 127 15.87 -12.02 3.03
C ASP A 127 16.90 -11.43 4.01
N ALA A 128 18.16 -11.89 3.94
CA ALA A 128 19.22 -11.39 4.81
C ALA A 128 19.51 -9.89 4.59
N GLU A 129 19.45 -9.44 3.34
CA GLU A 129 19.68 -8.04 2.97
C GLU A 129 18.49 -7.17 3.37
N MET A 130 17.26 -7.66 3.17
CA MET A 130 16.04 -7.03 3.64
C MET A 130 16.04 -6.86 5.17
N MET A 131 16.42 -7.92 5.89
CA MET A 131 16.55 -7.88 7.35
C MET A 131 17.66 -6.93 7.82
N ASP A 132 18.78 -6.84 7.10
CA ASP A 132 19.84 -5.85 7.40
C ASP A 132 19.32 -4.42 7.26
N LEU A 133 18.48 -4.13 6.25
CA LEU A 133 17.89 -2.81 6.08
C LEU A 133 16.94 -2.45 7.22
N TYR A 134 16.08 -3.39 7.63
CA TYR A 134 15.11 -3.19 8.69
C TYR A 134 15.75 -3.02 10.07
N LYS A 135 16.76 -3.83 10.38
CA LYS A 135 17.40 -3.86 11.70
C LYS A 135 18.01 -2.50 12.05
N ASP A 136 17.70 -1.99 13.24
CA ASP A 136 18.22 -0.72 13.77
C ASP A 136 18.08 0.47 12.81
N ASN A 137 17.06 0.45 11.93
CA ASN A 137 16.84 1.43 10.87
C ASN A 137 18.08 1.65 9.97
N ASN A 138 18.83 0.59 9.67
CA ASN A 138 20.07 0.68 8.88
C ASN A 138 19.84 1.27 7.48
N TYR A 139 18.62 1.15 6.94
CA TYR A 139 18.23 1.81 5.70
C TYR A 139 18.50 3.33 5.72
N LEU A 140 18.30 4.02 6.85
CA LEU A 140 18.61 5.45 7.01
C LEU A 140 20.11 5.72 6.91
N LYS A 141 20.94 4.87 7.52
CA LYS A 141 22.42 4.97 7.45
C LYS A 141 22.92 4.78 6.01
N LYS A 142 22.20 3.99 5.21
CA LYS A 142 22.46 3.80 3.78
C LYS A 142 21.83 4.89 2.88
N GLY A 143 21.19 5.90 3.48
CA GLY A 143 20.56 7.01 2.77
C GLY A 143 19.29 6.63 2.02
N LEU A 144 18.62 5.54 2.43
CA LEU A 144 17.35 5.09 1.88
C LEU A 144 16.18 5.69 2.65
N ARG A 145 15.02 5.72 2.00
CA ARG A 145 13.71 6.02 2.57
C ARG A 145 12.81 4.80 2.40
N VAL A 146 11.77 4.71 3.21
CA VAL A 146 10.74 3.65 3.11
C VAL A 146 9.46 4.25 2.53
N SER A 147 8.78 3.53 1.65
CA SER A 147 7.48 3.95 1.10
C SER A 147 6.36 3.52 2.06
N GLN A 148 6.09 4.33 3.07
CA GLN A 148 5.00 4.19 4.03
C GLN A 148 4.45 5.59 4.32
#